data_AF-A0A7X0SJ46-F1
#
_entry.id   AF-A0A7X0SJ46-F1
#
_cell.length_a   1.000
_cell.length_b   1.000
_cell.length_c   1.000
_cell.angle_alpha   90.00
_cell.angle_beta   90.00
_cell.angle_gamma   90.00
#
_symmetry.space_group_name_H-M   'P 1'
#
loop_
_entity.id
_entity.type
_entity.pdbx_description
1 polymer ?
#
loop_
_entity_poly.entity_id
_entity_poly.type
_entity_poly.pdbx_seq_one_letter_code
_entity_poly.pdbx_strand_id
1 'polypeptide(L)'
;MGVSTRKKLWGSASLALALSLALAGCSGNNNGNNAGGSADGGSSPSQGAASGTASASAGGSAEASTGDDLKPITISAFIGSPNQAPTPDNRIYKKIKDELGVTLNMEFLVGDLQQKLGVMIAGGDYPDLITADPKLVTAKAVIPLEDLIDKYGPHLKEHYAAYWNRMKDSSDGHIYWLPNYGAYTGEVHNTGPYEGPAFFIQKQVLKEAGWPTPKTLDDYFKLISDYAAKHPTTSDGQPTIGFTTLAYDWRTFPLTNAPEHLSGHANDGGVVVDNGVASVFATQDISKTYYKKLNDIYNQGLMDKEAFVQNYDQYLAKISSGRVLGMFDQRWDFEQGENELVAQNKIGETYVGFPLTYDGVKDHYLDRAVINLNNGFGISKDAKDPVRIIKFLDALVTEDWQKTLQWGEEGVDYEVDANGKFYRTQEQRDQQNDPTWKLANKADALWGYAPKMEGTYSDGNATGPGGQPDEFYASLKPEDKEVLDAYQHKTWSEFFSPAPENPVYYPAWQIDLIDGSDASVANKQMTDATLKYLPKAIMSKPDKFDSVWDEYVNAYKKINVKAYEDRINSQIQWRIQNWTSN
;
A
#
# COMPACT_ATOMS: atom_id res chain seq x y z
N MET A 1 -66.75 -48.45 -5.71
CA MET A 1 -67.07 -47.09 -6.21
C MET A 1 -65.76 -46.32 -6.14
N GLY A 2 -64.94 -46.31 -7.20
CA GLY A 2 -64.94 -45.27 -8.26
C GLY A 2 -64.47 -43.95 -7.63
N VAL A 3 -63.27 -43.40 -7.86
CA VAL A 3 -62.57 -43.04 -9.11
C VAL A 3 -61.07 -42.89 -8.76
N SER A 4 -60.12 -43.68 -9.32
CA SER A 4 -59.26 -43.41 -10.51
C SER A 4 -58.38 -42.14 -10.43
N THR A 5 -57.10 -42.06 -10.86
CA THR A 5 -55.92 -42.95 -10.97
C THR A 5 -54.72 -42.08 -11.41
N ARG A 6 -53.50 -42.37 -10.92
CA ARG A 6 -52.15 -42.34 -11.56
C ARG A 6 -51.65 -41.07 -12.31
N LYS A 7 -50.56 -40.43 -11.83
CA LYS A 7 -49.11 -40.60 -12.17
C LYS A 7 -48.66 -40.15 -13.58
N LYS A 8 -47.75 -39.15 -13.67
CA LYS A 8 -46.30 -39.25 -14.03
C LYS A 8 -45.66 -37.88 -14.43
N LEU A 9 -44.32 -37.84 -14.24
CA LEU A 9 -43.32 -36.81 -14.53
C LEU A 9 -43.28 -36.32 -15.99
N TRP A 10 -42.85 -35.06 -16.20
CA TRP A 10 -41.63 -34.68 -16.96
C TRP A 10 -41.41 -33.16 -17.03
N GLY A 11 -40.15 -32.73 -17.17
CA GLY A 11 -39.80 -31.58 -18.03
C GLY A 11 -39.20 -30.34 -17.36
N SER A 12 -37.88 -30.21 -17.47
CA SER A 12 -37.03 -29.05 -17.19
C SER A 12 -37.31 -27.85 -18.10
N ALA A 13 -37.15 -26.62 -17.60
CA ALA A 13 -36.78 -25.46 -18.43
C ALA A 13 -36.20 -24.32 -17.57
N SER A 14 -34.93 -24.02 -17.80
CA SER A 14 -34.18 -22.86 -17.32
C SER A 14 -34.73 -21.55 -17.91
N LEU A 15 -34.72 -20.46 -17.15
CA LEU A 15 -34.83 -19.12 -17.72
C LEU A 15 -33.87 -18.15 -17.01
N ALA A 16 -32.79 -17.81 -17.72
CA ALA A 16 -31.86 -16.75 -17.40
C ALA A 16 -32.51 -15.40 -17.78
N LEU A 17 -32.46 -14.44 -16.86
CA LEU A 17 -32.93 -13.07 -17.07
C LEU A 17 -31.72 -12.17 -17.34
N ALA A 18 -31.50 -11.80 -18.60
CA ALA A 18 -30.56 -10.75 -19.01
C ALA A 18 -31.37 -9.48 -19.29
N LEU A 19 -31.08 -8.41 -18.55
CA LEU A 19 -31.72 -7.11 -18.70
C LEU A 19 -30.78 -6.20 -19.52
N SER A 20 -31.14 -5.96 -20.77
CA SER A 20 -30.51 -4.96 -21.65
C SER A 20 -31.45 -3.76 -21.78
N LEU A 21 -31.03 -2.59 -21.30
CA LEU A 21 -31.71 -1.32 -21.55
C LEU A 21 -30.97 -0.55 -22.64
N ALA A 22 -31.68 -0.33 -23.74
CA ALA A 22 -31.31 0.56 -24.83
C ALA A 22 -31.71 2.00 -24.47
N LEU A 23 -30.80 2.95 -24.69
CA LEU A 23 -31.06 4.39 -24.67
C LEU A 23 -31.07 4.91 -26.11
N ALA A 24 -32.17 5.55 -26.51
CA ALA A 24 -32.31 6.29 -27.75
C ALA A 24 -33.08 7.60 -27.51
N GLY A 25 -32.60 8.67 -28.15
CA GLY A 25 -33.27 9.98 -28.33
C GLY A 25 -32.61 11.10 -27.51
N CYS A 26 -32.20 12.25 -28.05
CA CYS A 26 -32.57 12.91 -29.32
C CYS A 26 -31.46 13.84 -29.82
N SER A 27 -31.35 13.96 -31.15
CA SER A 27 -30.62 15.01 -31.85
C SER A 27 -31.51 16.23 -32.11
N GLY A 28 -30.90 17.41 -32.18
CA GLY A 28 -31.46 18.66 -32.70
C GLY A 28 -30.53 19.24 -33.75
N ASN A 29 -31.04 19.40 -34.97
CA ASN A 29 -30.35 19.70 -36.23
C ASN A 29 -30.33 21.21 -36.52
N ASN A 30 -29.23 21.76 -37.07
CA ASN A 30 -29.31 22.94 -37.95
C ASN A 30 -28.12 23.06 -38.94
N ASN A 31 -28.33 22.51 -40.12
CA ASN A 31 -28.05 22.97 -41.49
C ASN A 31 -26.90 23.96 -41.83
N GLY A 32 -26.08 23.58 -42.83
CA GLY A 32 -25.84 24.44 -44.00
C GLY A 32 -24.43 24.47 -44.63
N ASN A 33 -24.20 23.62 -45.66
CA ASN A 33 -23.47 23.85 -46.94
C ASN A 33 -22.02 24.41 -46.95
N ASN A 34 -21.06 24.03 -47.82
CA ASN A 34 -21.08 23.32 -49.09
C ASN A 34 -19.63 22.89 -49.52
N ALA A 35 -19.54 21.75 -50.24
CA ALA A 35 -18.61 21.34 -51.31
C ALA A 35 -17.13 21.78 -51.38
N GLY A 36 -16.20 20.82 -51.21
CA GLY A 36 -15.54 20.07 -52.31
C GLY A 36 -14.48 20.74 -53.21
N GLY A 37 -13.29 20.11 -53.32
CA GLY A 37 -12.45 20.18 -54.52
C GLY A 37 -10.92 20.13 -54.30
N SER A 38 -10.31 18.98 -54.62
CA SER A 38 -8.86 18.76 -54.72
C SER A 38 -8.22 19.48 -55.91
N ALA A 39 -6.94 19.90 -55.79
CA ALA A 39 -5.80 19.52 -56.65
C ALA A 39 -4.65 20.54 -56.60
N ASP A 40 -3.48 20.05 -56.17
CA ASP A 40 -2.17 20.11 -56.82
C ASP A 40 -1.50 21.44 -57.25
N GLY A 41 -0.18 21.51 -57.06
CA GLY A 41 0.68 22.54 -57.67
C GLY A 41 1.79 23.09 -56.77
N GLY A 42 2.96 22.44 -56.79
CA GLY A 42 4.13 22.79 -55.98
C GLY A 42 4.87 24.07 -56.36
N SER A 43 5.84 24.43 -55.51
CA SER A 43 7.19 24.94 -55.84
C SER A 43 7.90 25.43 -54.56
N SER A 44 8.93 24.70 -54.14
CA SER A 44 10.13 25.23 -53.44
C SER A 44 11.27 25.20 -54.49
N PRO A 45 12.50 25.72 -54.27
CA PRO A 45 13.12 26.18 -53.02
C PRO A 45 14.00 27.45 -53.15
N SER A 46 14.52 27.96 -52.02
CA SER A 46 15.92 28.43 -52.02
C SER A 46 16.53 28.41 -50.61
N GLN A 47 17.65 27.69 -50.50
CA GLN A 47 18.60 27.73 -49.40
C GLN A 47 19.52 28.94 -49.57
N GLY A 48 19.89 29.57 -48.45
CA GLY A 48 21.01 30.51 -48.37
C GLY A 48 21.70 30.32 -47.01
N ALA A 49 22.91 29.74 -47.05
CA ALA A 49 23.78 29.54 -45.92
C ALA A 49 24.50 30.84 -45.53
N ALA A 50 24.78 31.03 -44.23
CA ALA A 50 25.78 31.97 -43.75
C ALA A 50 26.49 31.40 -42.51
N SER A 51 27.81 31.24 -42.62
CA SER A 51 28.75 30.97 -41.54
C SER A 51 29.40 32.28 -41.10
N GLY A 52 29.66 32.46 -39.80
CA GLY A 52 30.47 33.57 -39.29
C GLY A 52 30.58 33.60 -37.76
N THR A 53 31.70 33.10 -37.25
CA THR A 53 32.16 33.08 -35.86
C THR A 53 32.73 34.43 -35.38
N ALA A 54 32.51 34.82 -34.11
CA ALA A 54 33.55 35.17 -33.11
C ALA A 54 33.04 35.88 -31.82
N SER A 55 33.31 35.23 -30.67
CA SER A 55 33.82 35.70 -29.37
C SER A 55 33.13 36.79 -28.50
N ALA A 56 32.62 36.29 -27.35
CA ALA A 56 32.97 36.56 -25.95
C ALA A 56 32.78 37.95 -25.28
N SER A 57 31.88 38.00 -24.29
CA SER A 57 32.15 38.55 -22.95
C SER A 57 31.14 38.02 -21.91
N ALA A 58 31.64 37.66 -20.73
CA ALA A 58 30.97 36.95 -19.64
C ALA A 58 30.05 37.82 -18.76
N GLY A 59 29.04 37.17 -18.16
CA GLY A 59 28.27 37.67 -17.01
C GLY A 59 26.80 37.27 -17.10
N GLY A 60 26.43 36.07 -16.62
CA GLY A 60 25.05 35.58 -16.65
C GLY A 60 24.78 34.47 -15.65
N SER A 61 23.87 34.77 -14.74
CA SER A 61 23.07 33.87 -13.88
C SER A 61 22.64 32.58 -14.56
N ALA A 62 22.48 31.52 -13.77
CA ALA A 62 22.00 30.20 -14.16
C ALA A 62 20.76 30.29 -15.07
N GLU A 63 20.99 30.15 -16.37
CA GLU A 63 19.94 30.01 -17.37
C GLU A 63 19.57 28.53 -17.47
N ALA A 64 18.26 28.32 -17.35
CA ALA A 64 17.57 27.06 -17.56
C ALA A 64 18.05 26.35 -18.84
N SER A 65 18.37 25.08 -18.72
CA SER A 65 18.68 24.20 -19.85
C SER A 65 17.47 24.11 -20.79
N THR A 66 17.76 24.44 -22.05
CA THR A 66 16.84 24.87 -23.11
C THR A 66 16.14 23.73 -23.85
N GLY A 67 14.85 23.93 -24.15
CA GLY A 67 14.22 23.61 -25.45
C GLY A 67 13.75 22.17 -25.73
N ASP A 68 14.53 21.14 -25.42
CA ASP A 68 14.16 19.74 -25.72
C ASP A 68 13.43 19.05 -24.55
N ASP A 69 13.58 19.55 -23.32
CA ASP A 69 13.10 18.89 -22.10
C ASP A 69 11.60 19.08 -21.80
N LEU A 70 10.89 19.93 -22.54
CA LEU A 70 9.45 20.18 -22.35
C LEU A 70 8.57 19.74 -23.53
N LYS A 71 9.10 18.93 -24.46
CA LYS A 71 8.26 18.33 -25.52
C LYS A 71 7.12 17.54 -24.88
N PRO A 72 5.85 17.81 -25.23
CA PRO A 72 4.73 17.10 -24.64
C PRO A 72 4.83 15.60 -24.89
N ILE A 73 4.77 14.80 -23.83
CA ILE A 73 4.70 13.34 -23.92
C ILE A 73 3.53 12.79 -23.11
N THR A 74 3.05 11.63 -23.52
CA THR A 74 2.12 10.82 -22.73
C THR A 74 2.87 9.62 -22.19
N ILE A 75 2.86 9.44 -20.87
CA ILE A 75 3.44 8.28 -20.18
C ILE A 75 2.29 7.37 -19.76
N SER A 76 2.28 6.14 -20.26
CA SER A 76 1.39 5.09 -19.77
C SER A 76 1.97 4.46 -18.49
N ALA A 77 1.15 4.27 -17.47
CA ALA A 77 1.59 3.73 -16.19
C ALA A 77 0.63 2.66 -15.68
N PHE A 78 1.15 1.50 -15.26
CA PHE A 78 0.38 0.49 -14.53
C PHE A 78 0.70 0.52 -13.04
N ILE A 79 -0.33 0.76 -12.24
CA ILE A 79 -0.30 0.83 -10.78
C ILE A 79 -0.82 -0.50 -10.21
N GLY A 80 0.01 -1.18 -9.42
CA GLY A 80 -0.22 -2.54 -8.91
C GLY A 80 -1.27 -2.66 -7.79
N SER A 81 -2.09 -1.64 -7.58
CA SER A 81 -3.13 -1.62 -6.54
C SER A 81 -4.44 -1.03 -7.07
N PRO A 82 -5.60 -1.46 -6.53
CA PRO A 82 -6.86 -0.80 -6.80
C PRO A 82 -6.81 0.68 -6.43
N ASN A 83 -7.36 1.55 -7.29
CA ASN A 83 -7.53 2.97 -7.01
C ASN A 83 -8.62 3.54 -7.91
N GLN A 84 -9.00 4.79 -7.67
CA GLN A 84 -9.91 5.56 -8.52
C GLN A 84 -9.11 6.51 -9.42
N ALA A 85 -9.59 6.68 -10.65
CA ALA A 85 -8.98 7.64 -11.56
C ALA A 85 -9.25 9.08 -11.11
N PRO A 86 -8.27 10.00 -11.24
CA PRO A 86 -8.49 11.41 -10.99
C PRO A 86 -9.51 11.99 -11.96
N THR A 87 -10.14 13.11 -11.59
CA THR A 87 -11.04 13.82 -12.51
C THR A 87 -10.26 14.38 -13.70
N PRO A 88 -10.89 14.54 -14.89
CA PRO A 88 -10.21 15.07 -16.08
C PRO A 88 -9.62 16.48 -15.90
N ASP A 89 -10.16 17.25 -14.96
CA ASP A 89 -9.77 18.61 -14.60
C ASP A 89 -8.89 18.68 -13.34
N ASN A 90 -8.32 17.54 -12.91
CA ASN A 90 -7.52 17.50 -11.69
C ASN A 90 -6.38 18.53 -11.69
N ARG A 91 -6.33 19.34 -10.64
CA ARG A 91 -5.46 20.52 -10.55
C ARG A 91 -3.97 20.18 -10.64
N ILE A 92 -3.51 19.18 -9.89
CA ILE A 92 -2.08 18.84 -9.80
C ILE A 92 -1.60 18.12 -11.07
N TYR A 93 -2.42 17.23 -11.66
CA TYR A 93 -2.08 16.64 -12.95
C TYR A 93 -2.04 17.69 -14.08
N LYS A 94 -2.91 18.70 -14.03
CA LYS A 94 -2.84 19.83 -14.96
C LYS A 94 -1.54 20.64 -14.76
N LYS A 95 -1.15 20.92 -13.53
CA LYS A 95 0.13 21.58 -13.22
C LYS A 95 1.33 20.79 -13.76
N ILE A 96 1.35 19.46 -13.57
CA ILE A 96 2.37 18.57 -14.14
C ILE A 96 2.41 18.70 -15.67
N LYS A 97 1.26 18.73 -16.34
CA LYS A 97 1.19 18.89 -17.78
C LYS A 97 1.70 20.25 -18.24
N ASP A 98 1.31 21.33 -17.56
CA ASP A 98 1.62 22.70 -17.96
C ASP A 98 3.11 23.03 -17.73
N GLU A 99 3.68 22.57 -16.61
CA GLU A 99 5.07 22.89 -16.23
C GLU A 99 6.08 21.85 -16.71
N LEU A 100 5.70 20.57 -16.73
CA LEU A 100 6.58 19.47 -17.10
C LEU A 100 6.19 18.84 -18.44
N GLY A 101 5.17 19.30 -19.16
CA GLY A 101 4.82 18.74 -20.47
C GLY A 101 4.40 17.25 -20.45
N VAL A 102 4.09 16.68 -19.28
CA VAL A 102 3.77 15.24 -19.15
C VAL A 102 2.28 15.05 -18.95
N THR A 103 1.68 14.16 -19.74
CA THR A 103 0.35 13.61 -19.48
C THR A 103 0.48 12.16 -19.03
N LEU A 104 -0.20 11.78 -17.96
CA LEU A 104 -0.20 10.41 -17.44
C LEU A 104 -1.47 9.67 -17.84
N ASN A 105 -1.31 8.47 -18.41
CA ASN A 105 -2.41 7.53 -18.63
C ASN A 105 -2.24 6.35 -17.68
N MET A 106 -2.96 6.37 -16.56
CA MET A 106 -2.79 5.39 -15.48
C MET A 106 -3.84 4.28 -15.59
N GLU A 107 -3.38 3.04 -15.55
CA GLU A 107 -4.20 1.84 -15.36
C GLU A 107 -4.00 1.32 -13.93
N PHE A 108 -5.12 1.09 -13.22
CA PHE A 108 -5.11 0.54 -11.87
C PHE A 108 -5.43 -0.94 -11.87
N LEU A 109 -4.88 -1.68 -10.91
CA LEU A 109 -5.15 -3.10 -10.77
C LEU A 109 -6.65 -3.38 -10.54
N VAL A 110 -7.19 -4.30 -11.33
CA VAL A 110 -8.48 -4.93 -11.12
C VAL A 110 -8.27 -6.44 -11.00
N GLY A 111 -8.66 -7.02 -9.86
CA GLY A 111 -8.45 -8.44 -9.57
C GLY A 111 -7.06 -8.73 -9.01
N ASP A 112 -6.53 -9.90 -9.36
CA ASP A 112 -5.25 -10.44 -8.83
C ASP A 112 -4.04 -9.88 -9.61
N LEU A 113 -3.07 -9.32 -8.88
CA LEU A 113 -1.88 -8.70 -9.46
C LEU A 113 -1.05 -9.70 -10.28
N GLN A 114 -0.85 -10.89 -9.75
CA GLN A 114 0.03 -11.90 -10.33
C GLN A 114 -0.54 -12.48 -11.63
N GLN A 115 -1.87 -12.61 -11.72
CA GLN A 115 -2.57 -12.94 -12.96
C GLN A 115 -2.44 -11.82 -14.00
N LYS A 116 -2.68 -10.56 -13.59
CA LYS A 116 -2.57 -9.39 -14.49
C LYS A 116 -1.17 -9.25 -15.08
N LEU A 117 -0.13 -9.37 -14.25
CA LEU A 117 1.26 -9.35 -14.69
C LEU A 117 1.59 -10.54 -15.60
N GLY A 118 1.09 -11.75 -15.28
CA GLY A 118 1.27 -12.93 -16.13
C GLY A 118 0.68 -12.76 -17.53
N VAL A 119 -0.50 -12.14 -17.65
CA VAL A 119 -1.12 -11.81 -18.94
C VAL A 119 -0.30 -10.77 -19.69
N MET A 120 0.16 -9.71 -19.01
CA MET A 120 0.98 -8.66 -19.62
C MET A 120 2.31 -9.22 -20.15
N ILE A 121 2.96 -10.09 -19.37
CA ILE A 121 4.20 -10.77 -19.78
C ILE A 121 3.98 -11.66 -21.01
N ALA A 122 2.89 -12.42 -21.03
CA ALA A 122 2.54 -13.30 -22.16
C ALA A 122 2.19 -12.50 -23.42
N GLY A 123 1.55 -11.33 -23.27
CA GLY A 123 1.24 -10.43 -24.37
C GLY A 123 2.48 -9.73 -24.93
N GLY A 124 3.43 -9.38 -24.06
CA GLY A 124 4.67 -8.71 -24.43
C GLY A 124 4.52 -7.21 -24.71
N ASP A 125 3.34 -6.63 -24.43
CA ASP A 125 3.05 -5.20 -24.51
C ASP A 125 3.03 -4.60 -23.10
N TYR A 126 3.98 -3.73 -22.79
CA TYR A 126 4.12 -3.12 -21.46
C TYR A 126 3.80 -1.61 -21.48
N PRO A 127 3.19 -1.05 -20.42
CA PRO A 127 3.14 0.40 -20.23
C PRO A 127 4.55 0.97 -20.04
N ASP A 128 4.73 2.28 -20.21
CA ASP A 128 6.02 2.95 -20.07
C ASP A 128 6.57 2.82 -18.63
N LEU A 129 5.71 3.06 -17.63
CA LEU A 129 5.96 2.84 -16.21
C LEU A 129 5.17 1.64 -15.71
N ILE A 130 5.81 0.79 -14.91
CA ILE A 130 5.18 -0.41 -14.36
C ILE A 130 5.59 -0.62 -12.91
N THR A 131 4.64 -1.06 -12.08
CA THR A 131 4.89 -1.45 -10.68
C THR A 131 6.04 -2.46 -10.56
N ALA A 132 6.78 -2.39 -9.46
CA ALA A 132 7.83 -3.34 -9.14
C ALA A 132 7.28 -4.77 -8.99
N ASP A 133 7.88 -5.72 -9.70
CA ASP A 133 7.67 -7.17 -9.51
C ASP A 133 8.84 -7.98 -10.09
N PRO A 134 9.45 -8.92 -9.35
CA PRO A 134 10.56 -9.75 -9.85
C PRO A 134 10.29 -10.53 -11.15
N LYS A 135 9.02 -10.86 -11.45
CA LYS A 135 8.64 -11.53 -12.71
C LYS A 135 8.94 -10.68 -13.93
N LEU A 136 8.85 -9.36 -13.79
CA LEU A 136 9.14 -8.43 -14.88
C LEU A 136 10.64 -8.39 -15.18
N VAL A 137 11.50 -8.48 -14.15
CA VAL A 137 12.96 -8.62 -14.34
C VAL A 137 13.27 -9.95 -15.04
N THR A 138 12.71 -11.05 -14.55
CA THR A 138 12.89 -12.39 -15.13
C THR A 138 12.44 -12.47 -16.59
N ALA A 139 11.32 -11.82 -16.92
CA ALA A 139 10.79 -11.71 -18.28
C ALA A 139 11.55 -10.70 -19.17
N LYS A 140 12.54 -9.99 -18.63
CA LYS A 140 13.25 -8.88 -19.30
C LYS A 140 12.28 -7.84 -19.83
N ALA A 141 11.27 -7.51 -19.03
CA ALA A 141 10.22 -6.54 -19.32
C ALA A 141 10.60 -5.11 -18.91
N VAL A 142 11.59 -4.96 -18.03
CA VAL A 142 12.09 -3.67 -17.52
C VAL A 142 13.58 -3.48 -17.82
N ILE A 143 14.02 -2.23 -17.86
CA ILE A 143 15.41 -1.85 -18.16
C ILE A 143 16.18 -1.47 -16.87
N PRO A 144 17.50 -1.68 -16.81
CA PRO A 144 18.34 -1.10 -15.77
C PRO A 144 18.28 0.43 -15.77
N LEU A 145 18.26 1.03 -14.58
CA LEU A 145 18.01 2.46 -14.38
C LEU A 145 19.26 3.24 -13.96
N GLU A 146 20.28 2.59 -13.40
CA GLU A 146 21.44 3.26 -12.81
C GLU A 146 22.18 4.18 -13.80
N ASP A 147 22.32 3.77 -15.07
CA ASP A 147 22.94 4.58 -16.12
C ASP A 147 22.11 5.81 -16.52
N LEU A 148 20.78 5.69 -16.46
CA LEU A 148 19.87 6.80 -16.75
C LEU A 148 19.87 7.80 -15.61
N ILE A 149 19.84 7.32 -14.37
CA ILE A 149 19.91 8.14 -13.16
C ILE A 149 21.25 8.90 -13.13
N ASP A 150 22.36 8.22 -13.40
CA ASP A 150 23.70 8.82 -13.41
C ASP A 150 23.88 9.95 -14.42
N LYS A 151 23.20 9.86 -15.57
CA LYS A 151 23.31 10.85 -16.66
C LYS A 151 22.25 11.94 -16.62
N TYR A 152 21.05 11.62 -16.14
CA TYR A 152 19.86 12.46 -16.32
C TYR A 152 19.03 12.67 -15.04
N GLY A 153 19.35 11.98 -13.95
CA GLY A 153 18.58 12.02 -12.70
C GLY A 153 19.42 12.40 -11.47
N PRO A 154 20.03 13.61 -11.42
CA PRO A 154 20.88 14.01 -10.31
C PRO A 154 20.14 14.07 -8.96
N HIS A 155 18.87 14.50 -8.91
CA HIS A 155 18.09 14.58 -7.68
C HIS A 155 17.67 13.18 -7.21
N LEU A 156 17.32 12.28 -8.13
CA LEU A 156 17.10 10.86 -7.80
C LEU A 156 18.37 10.22 -7.23
N LYS A 157 19.53 10.53 -7.83
CA LYS A 157 20.82 10.02 -7.37
C LYS A 157 21.14 10.48 -5.95
N GLU A 158 20.89 11.74 -5.64
CA GLU A 158 21.03 12.28 -4.30
C GLU A 158 20.04 11.64 -3.32
N HIS A 159 18.75 11.58 -3.69
CA HIS A 159 17.68 11.02 -2.87
C HIS A 159 17.95 9.56 -2.45
N TYR A 160 18.47 8.75 -3.36
CA TYR A 160 18.76 7.34 -3.09
C TYR A 160 20.20 7.05 -2.65
N ALA A 161 21.06 8.06 -2.47
CA ALA A 161 22.49 7.85 -2.23
C ALA A 161 22.78 6.90 -1.05
N ALA A 162 22.06 7.05 0.07
CA ALA A 162 22.21 6.22 1.26
C ALA A 162 21.72 4.77 1.07
N TYR A 163 20.90 4.53 0.06
CA TYR A 163 20.23 3.26 -0.19
C TYR A 163 20.67 2.59 -1.50
N TRP A 164 21.57 3.24 -2.26
CA TRP A 164 21.93 2.86 -3.62
C TRP A 164 22.34 1.38 -3.76
N ASN A 165 23.17 0.89 -2.83
CA ASN A 165 23.59 -0.51 -2.84
C ASN A 165 22.47 -1.48 -2.43
N ARG A 166 21.47 -1.02 -1.66
CA ARG A 166 20.30 -1.84 -1.28
C ARG A 166 19.34 -2.03 -2.45
N MET A 167 19.29 -1.07 -3.37
CA MET A 167 18.44 -1.09 -4.56
C MET A 167 18.92 -2.01 -5.67
N LYS A 168 20.15 -2.52 -5.58
CA LYS A 168 20.72 -3.41 -6.58
C LYS A 168 20.14 -4.81 -6.42
N ASP A 169 19.67 -5.36 -7.54
CA ASP A 169 19.23 -6.74 -7.61
C ASP A 169 20.41 -7.69 -7.27
N SER A 170 20.16 -8.68 -6.41
CA SER A 170 21.21 -9.57 -5.93
C SER A 170 21.74 -10.53 -7.02
N SER A 171 21.03 -10.67 -8.13
CA SER A 171 21.38 -11.60 -9.22
C SER A 171 22.35 -11.00 -10.24
N ASP A 172 22.24 -9.71 -10.55
CA ASP A 172 23.03 -9.05 -11.60
C ASP A 172 23.60 -7.67 -11.20
N GLY A 173 23.18 -7.11 -10.07
CA GLY A 173 23.67 -5.83 -9.55
C GLY A 173 23.03 -4.60 -10.19
N HIS A 174 22.01 -4.74 -11.03
CA HIS A 174 21.29 -3.62 -11.67
C HIS A 174 20.20 -3.05 -10.75
N ILE A 175 19.81 -1.79 -11.00
CA ILE A 175 18.66 -1.15 -10.34
C ILE A 175 17.50 -1.14 -11.33
N TYR A 176 16.43 -1.89 -11.04
CA TYR A 176 15.26 -1.99 -11.93
C TYR A 176 14.08 -1.11 -11.50
N TRP A 177 14.08 -0.65 -10.25
CA TRP A 177 12.95 0.03 -9.62
C TRP A 177 13.45 1.26 -8.87
N LEU A 178 12.59 2.27 -8.78
CA LEU A 178 12.77 3.42 -7.91
C LEU A 178 11.83 3.29 -6.70
N PRO A 179 12.33 2.85 -5.53
CA PRO A 179 11.52 2.69 -4.33
C PRO A 179 10.75 3.95 -3.93
N ASN A 180 9.45 3.83 -3.78
CA ASN A 180 8.56 4.93 -3.40
C ASN A 180 8.51 5.18 -1.88
N TYR A 181 8.92 4.24 -1.03
CA TYR A 181 8.88 4.41 0.43
C TYR A 181 10.22 4.07 1.07
N GLY A 182 10.48 4.72 2.20
CA GLY A 182 11.57 4.44 3.12
C GLY A 182 12.88 5.15 2.81
N ALA A 183 12.87 6.12 1.89
CA ALA A 183 14.00 6.99 1.59
C ALA A 183 13.80 8.33 2.30
N TYR A 184 14.43 8.49 3.47
CA TYR A 184 14.20 9.63 4.35
C TYR A 184 15.22 10.75 4.14
N THR A 185 14.76 12.00 4.28
CA THR A 185 15.56 13.23 4.30
C THR A 185 15.37 13.96 5.62
N GLY A 186 16.43 14.56 6.16
CA GLY A 186 16.35 15.35 7.39
C GLY A 186 15.93 14.55 8.62
N GLU A 187 15.06 15.12 9.45
CA GLU A 187 14.57 14.50 10.70
C GLU A 187 13.32 13.66 10.44
N VAL A 188 13.15 12.58 11.22
CA VAL A 188 11.93 11.74 11.16
C VAL A 188 11.06 12.03 12.36
N HIS A 189 9.90 12.64 12.12
CA HIS A 189 8.90 12.92 13.15
C HIS A 189 7.81 11.84 13.14
N ASN A 190 7.82 10.97 14.15
CA ASN A 190 6.79 9.93 14.34
C ASN A 190 5.54 10.50 15.04
N THR A 191 5.01 11.61 14.54
CA THR A 191 3.80 12.23 15.09
C THR A 191 2.52 11.68 14.48
N GLY A 192 2.57 11.21 13.23
CA GLY A 192 1.39 10.76 12.48
C GLY A 192 0.78 9.45 12.98
N PRO A 193 -0.27 8.95 12.30
CA PRO A 193 -0.81 7.62 12.55
C PRO A 193 0.27 6.55 12.40
N TYR A 194 0.21 5.52 13.24
CA TYR A 194 1.11 4.38 13.13
C TYR A 194 0.60 3.42 12.04
N GLU A 195 1.39 3.26 10.98
CA GLU A 195 1.01 2.47 9.79
C GLU A 195 1.32 0.97 9.89
N GLY A 196 2.15 0.58 10.86
CA GLY A 196 2.65 -0.78 10.97
C GLY A 196 1.64 -1.78 11.59
N PRO A 197 2.10 -3.03 11.80
CA PRO A 197 1.27 -4.08 12.40
C PRO A 197 0.86 -3.73 13.83
N ALA A 198 -0.37 -4.02 14.23
CA ALA A 198 -0.80 -3.98 15.63
C ALA A 198 -2.10 -4.77 15.83
N PHE A 199 -2.47 -4.96 17.09
CA PHE A 199 -3.83 -5.31 17.45
C PHE A 199 -4.66 -4.03 17.58
N PHE A 200 -5.47 -3.75 16.57
CA PHE A 200 -6.32 -2.58 16.48
C PHE A 200 -7.68 -2.84 17.13
N ILE A 201 -8.10 -1.96 18.04
CA ILE A 201 -9.41 -2.01 18.73
C ILE A 201 -10.12 -0.67 18.63
N GLN A 202 -11.44 -0.67 18.46
CA GLN A 202 -12.20 0.57 18.34
C GLN A 202 -12.12 1.42 19.61
N LYS A 203 -12.02 2.74 19.44
CA LYS A 203 -11.95 3.73 20.53
C LYS A 203 -13.15 3.63 21.48
N GLN A 204 -14.35 3.38 20.97
CA GLN A 204 -15.56 3.23 21.78
C GLN A 204 -15.51 2.05 22.74
N VAL A 205 -14.83 0.95 22.36
CA VAL A 205 -14.64 -0.22 23.22
C VAL A 205 -13.76 0.14 24.41
N LEU A 206 -12.66 0.87 24.15
CA LEU A 206 -11.77 1.37 25.20
C LEU A 206 -12.49 2.37 26.11
N LYS A 207 -13.23 3.31 25.52
CA LYS A 207 -13.97 4.35 26.24
C LYS A 207 -14.95 3.77 27.24
N GLU A 208 -15.76 2.80 26.80
CA GLU A 208 -16.74 2.15 27.68
C GLU A 208 -16.06 1.34 28.80
N ALA A 209 -14.92 0.73 28.52
CA ALA A 209 -14.14 0.00 29.51
C ALA A 209 -13.32 0.90 30.45
N GLY A 210 -13.33 2.22 30.24
CA GLY A 210 -12.59 3.19 31.06
C GLY A 210 -11.09 3.28 30.71
N TRP A 211 -10.75 3.18 29.42
CA TRP A 211 -9.41 3.33 28.85
C TRP A 211 -8.34 2.36 29.41
N PRO A 212 -8.58 1.04 29.45
CA PRO A 212 -7.56 0.08 29.86
C PRO A 212 -6.49 -0.10 28.78
N THR A 213 -5.23 -0.32 29.17
CA THR A 213 -4.15 -0.75 28.26
C THR A 213 -4.10 -2.27 28.18
N PRO A 214 -4.62 -2.93 27.11
CA PRO A 214 -4.46 -4.37 26.93
C PRO A 214 -2.99 -4.72 26.68
N LYS A 215 -2.51 -5.80 27.31
CA LYS A 215 -1.13 -6.29 27.13
C LYS A 215 -1.08 -7.68 26.50
N THR A 216 -2.11 -8.48 26.73
CA THR A 216 -2.21 -9.86 26.28
C THR A 216 -3.40 -10.06 25.33
N LEU A 217 -3.40 -11.17 24.59
CA LEU A 217 -4.55 -11.59 23.80
C LEU A 217 -5.82 -11.75 24.66
N ASP A 218 -5.67 -12.21 25.91
CA ASP A 218 -6.81 -12.39 26.81
C ASP A 218 -7.41 -11.05 27.24
N ASP A 219 -6.59 -10.05 27.57
CA ASP A 219 -7.07 -8.69 27.86
C ASP A 219 -7.84 -8.12 26.67
N TYR A 220 -7.22 -8.18 25.49
CA TYR A 220 -7.77 -7.64 24.24
C TYR A 220 -9.12 -8.27 23.89
N PHE A 221 -9.20 -9.61 23.87
CA PHE A 221 -10.44 -10.28 23.52
C PHE A 221 -11.51 -10.16 24.59
N LYS A 222 -11.13 -9.98 25.86
CA LYS A 222 -12.08 -9.69 26.94
C LYS A 222 -12.76 -8.33 26.73
N LEU A 223 -12.03 -7.30 26.32
CA LEU A 223 -12.63 -6.00 26.00
C LEU A 223 -13.65 -6.11 24.86
N ILE A 224 -13.29 -6.83 23.80
CA ILE A 224 -14.17 -7.09 22.66
C ILE A 224 -15.41 -7.89 23.09
N SER A 225 -15.26 -8.95 23.87
CA SER A 225 -16.38 -9.78 24.30
C SER A 225 -17.34 -9.03 25.21
N ASP A 226 -16.81 -8.24 26.16
CA ASP A 226 -17.62 -7.47 27.11
C ASP A 226 -18.42 -6.37 26.39
N TYR A 227 -17.82 -5.71 25.40
CA TYR A 227 -18.51 -4.71 24.58
C TYR A 227 -19.57 -5.37 23.69
N ALA A 228 -19.22 -6.41 22.94
CA ALA A 228 -20.16 -7.11 22.04
C ALA A 228 -21.37 -7.71 22.78
N ALA A 229 -21.19 -8.16 24.03
CA ALA A 229 -22.28 -8.68 24.85
C ALA A 229 -23.32 -7.61 25.23
N LYS A 230 -22.88 -6.36 25.41
CA LYS A 230 -23.76 -5.22 25.71
C LYS A 230 -24.30 -4.55 24.45
N HIS A 231 -23.53 -4.59 23.37
CA HIS A 231 -23.83 -3.99 22.06
C HIS A 231 -23.84 -5.04 20.96
N PRO A 232 -24.83 -5.96 20.94
CA PRO A 232 -24.91 -7.02 19.94
C PRO A 232 -25.21 -6.49 18.52
N THR A 233 -25.69 -5.25 18.42
CA THR A 233 -25.90 -4.53 17.16
C THR A 233 -25.34 -3.12 17.27
N THR A 234 -24.85 -2.59 16.16
CA THR A 234 -24.50 -1.17 15.99
C THR A 234 -25.75 -0.28 16.07
N SER A 235 -25.56 1.04 16.16
CA SER A 235 -26.65 2.02 16.24
C SER A 235 -27.59 2.02 15.03
N ASP A 236 -27.10 1.59 13.86
CA ASP A 236 -27.86 1.41 12.62
C ASP A 236 -28.43 -0.01 12.45
N GLY A 237 -28.33 -0.86 13.49
CA GLY A 237 -28.97 -2.18 13.58
C GLY A 237 -28.21 -3.32 12.91
N GLN A 238 -26.97 -3.11 12.45
CA GLN A 238 -26.14 -4.19 11.93
C GLN A 238 -25.58 -5.06 13.07
N PRO A 239 -25.45 -6.39 12.89
CA PRO A 239 -24.85 -7.23 13.93
C PRO A 239 -23.38 -6.87 14.18
N THR A 240 -22.99 -6.74 15.45
CA THR A 240 -21.59 -6.47 15.81
C THR A 240 -20.69 -7.65 15.44
N ILE A 241 -19.52 -7.34 14.87
CA ILE A 241 -18.44 -8.28 14.56
C ILE A 241 -17.33 -8.02 15.58
N GLY A 242 -17.05 -8.98 16.45
CA GLY A 242 -16.03 -8.81 17.48
C GLY A 242 -14.62 -8.74 16.90
N PHE A 243 -14.27 -9.67 16.02
CA PHE A 243 -12.95 -9.72 15.41
C PHE A 243 -13.01 -10.21 13.96
N THR A 244 -12.23 -9.61 13.07
CA THR A 244 -12.10 -10.05 11.67
C THR A 244 -10.64 -10.16 11.26
N THR A 245 -10.40 -10.78 10.11
CA THR A 245 -9.09 -10.92 9.47
C THR A 245 -9.29 -10.96 7.96
N LEU A 246 -8.22 -10.75 7.20
CA LEU A 246 -8.19 -10.95 5.75
C LEU A 246 -7.26 -12.11 5.38
N ALA A 247 -7.66 -12.87 4.37
CA ALA A 247 -6.92 -14.00 3.82
C ALA A 247 -7.18 -14.10 2.31
N TYR A 248 -6.98 -12.98 1.59
CA TYR A 248 -7.33 -12.82 0.18
C TYR A 248 -6.15 -12.24 -0.62
N ASP A 249 -5.92 -12.78 -1.82
CA ASP A 249 -4.80 -12.39 -2.69
C ASP A 249 -3.46 -12.47 -1.91
N TRP A 250 -2.56 -11.49 -2.05
CA TRP A 250 -1.32 -11.39 -1.31
C TRP A 250 -1.49 -10.95 0.15
N ARG A 251 -2.66 -10.41 0.53
CA ARG A 251 -2.98 -9.91 1.89
C ARG A 251 -3.37 -11.05 2.82
N THR A 252 -2.39 -11.90 3.11
CA THR A 252 -2.53 -13.02 4.05
C THR A 252 -1.93 -12.72 5.42
N PHE A 253 -1.08 -11.69 5.51
CA PHE A 253 -0.44 -11.24 6.74
C PHE A 253 -1.40 -10.87 7.89
N PRO A 254 -2.65 -10.37 7.68
CA PRO A 254 -3.57 -10.12 8.79
C PRO A 254 -3.93 -11.42 9.54
N LEU A 255 -3.96 -12.54 8.83
CA LEU A 255 -4.15 -13.86 9.43
C LEU A 255 -2.85 -14.42 10.01
N THR A 256 -1.72 -14.24 9.31
CA THR A 256 -0.50 -15.05 9.54
C THR A 256 0.57 -14.41 10.40
N ASN A 257 0.65 -13.09 10.51
CA ASN A 257 1.79 -12.40 11.12
C ASN A 257 1.61 -12.12 12.62
N ALA A 258 0.40 -12.20 13.17
CA ALA A 258 0.20 -11.98 14.61
C ALA A 258 1.15 -12.81 15.51
N PRO A 259 1.46 -14.10 15.22
CA PRO A 259 2.38 -14.89 16.05
C PRO A 259 3.83 -14.36 16.13
N GLU A 260 4.41 -13.82 15.05
CA GLU A 260 5.78 -13.26 15.10
C GLU A 260 5.83 -12.07 16.07
N HIS A 261 4.88 -11.15 15.97
CA HIS A 261 4.83 -9.98 16.83
C HIS A 261 4.48 -10.30 18.28
N LEU A 262 3.56 -11.24 18.51
CA LEU A 262 3.27 -11.72 19.86
C LEU A 262 4.51 -12.31 20.54
N SER A 263 5.44 -12.87 19.76
CA SER A 263 6.72 -13.39 20.23
C SER A 263 7.84 -12.34 20.35
N GLY A 264 7.56 -11.06 20.08
CA GLY A 264 8.50 -9.95 20.25
C GLY A 264 9.46 -9.74 19.08
N HIS A 265 9.17 -10.35 17.94
CA HIS A 265 9.93 -10.15 16.70
C HIS A 265 9.39 -8.96 15.92
N ALA A 266 10.27 -8.36 15.11
CA ALA A 266 9.92 -7.35 14.11
C ALA A 266 9.11 -7.97 12.96
N ASN A 267 8.62 -7.13 12.05
CA ASN A 267 7.91 -7.59 10.86
C ASN A 267 8.92 -8.15 9.83
N ASP A 268 9.28 -9.43 9.95
CA ASP A 268 10.08 -10.16 8.96
C ASP A 268 9.21 -11.00 8.01
N GLY A 269 7.91 -11.11 8.31
CA GLY A 269 6.89 -11.68 7.44
C GLY A 269 6.68 -13.17 7.67
N GLY A 270 7.15 -14.01 6.74
CA GLY A 270 6.95 -15.47 6.81
C GLY A 270 7.89 -16.21 7.78
N VAL A 271 8.80 -15.48 8.45
CA VAL A 271 9.89 -16.01 9.28
C VAL A 271 10.10 -15.14 10.51
N VAL A 272 10.66 -15.74 11.56
CA VAL A 272 11.33 -15.00 12.63
C VAL A 272 12.84 -15.07 12.42
N VAL A 273 13.56 -13.99 12.73
CA VAL A 273 15.02 -13.92 12.54
C VAL A 273 15.74 -13.71 13.87
N ASP A 274 16.50 -14.72 14.27
CA ASP A 274 17.33 -14.71 15.48
C ASP A 274 18.81 -14.73 15.09
N ASN A 275 19.57 -13.74 15.56
CA ASN A 275 21.02 -13.64 15.31
C ASN A 275 21.40 -13.78 13.81
N GLY A 276 20.57 -13.20 12.92
CA GLY A 276 20.78 -13.27 11.47
C GLY A 276 20.44 -14.63 10.84
N VAL A 277 19.67 -15.48 11.54
CA VAL A 277 19.18 -16.77 11.04
C VAL A 277 17.65 -16.78 11.07
N ALA A 278 17.05 -16.89 9.89
CA ALA A 278 15.61 -16.99 9.69
C ALA A 278 15.10 -18.42 9.88
N SER A 279 13.94 -18.55 10.51
CA SER A 279 13.18 -19.80 10.60
C SER A 279 11.67 -19.59 10.42
N VAL A 280 10.99 -20.55 9.80
CA VAL A 280 9.54 -20.49 9.61
C VAL A 280 8.83 -20.80 10.93
N PHE A 281 7.91 -19.93 11.35
CA PHE A 281 7.18 -20.08 12.61
C PHE A 281 5.76 -20.65 12.48
N ALA A 282 5.26 -20.85 11.25
CA ALA A 282 3.86 -21.16 10.97
C ALA A 282 3.31 -22.39 11.72
N THR A 283 4.16 -23.38 12.03
CA THR A 283 3.79 -24.61 12.76
C THR A 283 4.34 -24.71 14.18
N GLN A 284 4.96 -23.63 14.68
CA GLN A 284 5.53 -23.57 16.03
C GLN A 284 4.46 -23.29 17.10
N ASP A 285 4.84 -23.44 18.38
CA ASP A 285 3.92 -23.26 19.52
C ASP A 285 3.38 -21.83 19.63
N ILE A 286 4.15 -20.81 19.23
CA ILE A 286 3.67 -19.43 19.14
C ILE A 286 2.46 -19.33 18.20
N SER A 287 2.54 -19.94 17.01
CA SER A 287 1.43 -20.00 16.07
C SER A 287 0.25 -20.79 16.63
N LYS A 288 0.50 -21.99 17.17
CA LYS A 288 -0.57 -22.84 17.74
C LYS A 288 -1.37 -22.10 18.80
N THR A 289 -0.70 -21.36 19.68
CA THR A 289 -1.31 -20.60 20.78
C THR A 289 -2.25 -19.52 20.24
N TYR A 290 -1.79 -18.72 19.26
CA TYR A 290 -2.62 -17.70 18.62
C TYR A 290 -3.86 -18.30 17.93
N TYR A 291 -3.68 -19.34 17.12
CA TYR A 291 -4.81 -19.94 16.40
C TYR A 291 -5.77 -20.69 17.32
N LYS A 292 -5.30 -21.22 18.45
CA LYS A 292 -6.18 -21.76 19.50
C LYS A 292 -7.02 -20.66 20.12
N LYS A 293 -6.46 -19.46 20.32
CA LYS A 293 -7.23 -18.30 20.78
C LYS A 293 -8.28 -17.89 19.74
N LEU A 294 -7.94 -17.80 18.45
CA LEU A 294 -8.93 -17.52 17.41
C LEU A 294 -10.03 -18.59 17.34
N ASN A 295 -9.69 -19.86 17.56
CA ASN A 295 -10.69 -20.94 17.67
C ASN A 295 -11.68 -20.70 18.82
N ASP A 296 -11.21 -20.28 19.99
CA ASP A 296 -12.06 -19.92 21.12
C ASP A 296 -13.00 -18.75 20.75
N ILE A 297 -12.46 -17.67 20.19
CA ILE A 297 -13.23 -16.49 19.76
C ILE A 297 -14.28 -16.82 18.68
N TYR A 298 -13.93 -17.68 17.73
CA TYR A 298 -14.89 -18.18 16.74
C TYR A 298 -16.03 -18.96 17.38
N ASN A 299 -15.73 -19.86 18.33
CA ASN A 299 -16.76 -20.66 19.01
C ASN A 299 -17.62 -19.85 19.99
N GLN A 300 -17.15 -18.68 20.44
CA GLN A 300 -17.96 -17.69 21.16
C GLN A 300 -18.87 -16.88 20.22
N GLY A 301 -18.74 -17.03 18.89
CA GLY A 301 -19.53 -16.32 17.89
C GLY A 301 -19.06 -14.88 17.64
N LEU A 302 -17.86 -14.52 18.12
CA LEU A 302 -17.31 -13.17 18.03
C LEU A 302 -16.48 -12.94 16.76
N MET A 303 -16.00 -14.01 16.11
CA MET A 303 -15.24 -13.90 14.87
C MET A 303 -16.17 -13.71 13.66
N ASP A 304 -15.75 -12.90 12.70
CA ASP A 304 -16.43 -12.72 11.42
C ASP A 304 -16.60 -14.06 10.69
N LYS A 305 -17.85 -14.40 10.35
CA LYS A 305 -18.22 -15.67 9.71
C LYS A 305 -17.69 -15.79 8.28
N GLU A 306 -17.36 -14.66 7.66
CA GLU A 306 -16.88 -14.61 6.28
C GLU A 306 -15.39 -14.27 6.21
N ALA A 307 -14.67 -14.23 7.35
CA ALA A 307 -13.27 -13.80 7.43
C ALA A 307 -12.33 -14.50 6.43
N PHE A 308 -12.63 -15.76 6.11
CA PHE A 308 -11.79 -16.62 5.27
C PHE A 308 -12.26 -16.73 3.81
N VAL A 309 -13.32 -16.02 3.44
CA VAL A 309 -13.89 -16.05 2.08
C VAL A 309 -14.20 -14.66 1.51
N GLN A 310 -14.07 -13.62 2.33
CA GLN A 310 -14.24 -12.24 1.89
C GLN A 310 -13.09 -11.78 1.00
N ASN A 311 -13.39 -10.95 0.01
CA ASN A 311 -12.39 -10.20 -0.74
C ASN A 311 -12.03 -8.87 -0.03
N TYR A 312 -11.08 -8.13 -0.59
CA TYR A 312 -10.61 -6.88 0.01
C TYR A 312 -11.70 -5.80 0.09
N ASP A 313 -12.53 -5.63 -0.94
CA ASP A 313 -13.62 -4.65 -0.91
C ASP A 313 -14.66 -4.96 0.18
N GLN A 314 -14.99 -6.24 0.36
CA GLN A 314 -15.90 -6.71 1.42
C GLN A 314 -15.30 -6.49 2.81
N TYR A 315 -13.99 -6.68 2.95
CA TYR A 315 -13.26 -6.40 4.18
C TYR A 315 -13.34 -4.91 4.54
N LEU A 316 -12.97 -4.03 3.61
CA LEU A 316 -13.05 -2.57 3.81
C LEU A 316 -14.49 -2.11 4.05
N ALA A 317 -15.48 -2.68 3.37
CA ALA A 317 -16.90 -2.33 3.56
C ALA A 317 -17.42 -2.69 4.96
N LYS A 318 -16.92 -3.75 5.59
CA LYS A 318 -17.27 -4.09 6.97
C LYS A 318 -16.64 -3.11 7.94
N ILE A 319 -15.37 -2.75 7.73
CA ILE A 319 -14.66 -1.77 8.55
C ILE A 319 -15.36 -0.40 8.46
N SER A 320 -15.67 0.07 7.25
CA SER A 320 -16.33 1.36 7.00
C SER A 320 -17.77 1.44 7.50
N SER A 321 -18.41 0.31 7.81
CA SER A 321 -19.72 0.29 8.46
C SER A 321 -19.65 0.57 9.97
N GLY A 322 -18.48 0.39 10.58
CA GLY A 322 -18.24 0.61 12.01
C GLY A 322 -18.58 -0.58 12.90
N ARG A 323 -18.99 -1.71 12.31
CA ARG A 323 -19.44 -2.90 13.05
C ARG A 323 -18.31 -3.84 13.50
N VAL A 324 -17.06 -3.58 13.14
CA VAL A 324 -15.89 -4.43 13.45
C VAL A 324 -15.17 -3.87 14.68
N LEU A 325 -15.18 -4.58 15.81
CA LEU A 325 -14.61 -4.06 17.05
C LEU A 325 -13.08 -4.13 17.11
N GLY A 326 -12.46 -5.09 16.41
CA GLY A 326 -11.02 -5.17 16.33
C GLY A 326 -10.47 -6.14 15.29
N MET A 327 -9.17 -6.03 15.04
CA MET A 327 -8.41 -6.82 14.07
C MET A 327 -6.91 -6.84 14.43
N PHE A 328 -6.18 -7.84 13.95
CA PHE A 328 -4.73 -7.71 13.78
C PHE A 328 -4.48 -7.40 12.32
N ASP A 329 -3.82 -6.29 12.03
CA ASP A 329 -3.54 -5.84 10.67
C ASP A 329 -2.41 -4.79 10.68
N GLN A 330 -2.06 -4.26 9.51
CA GLN A 330 -1.28 -3.04 9.34
C GLN A 330 -2.22 -1.91 8.93
N ARG A 331 -2.09 -0.71 9.51
CA ARG A 331 -3.07 0.36 9.29
C ARG A 331 -3.19 0.78 7.83
N TRP A 332 -2.09 0.79 7.07
CA TRP A 332 -2.14 1.10 5.64
C TRP A 332 -3.05 0.16 4.84
N ASP A 333 -3.31 -1.06 5.31
CA ASP A 333 -4.16 -2.04 4.63
C ASP A 333 -5.66 -1.84 4.90
N PHE A 334 -6.04 -1.14 5.97
CA PHE A 334 -7.45 -0.89 6.28
C PHE A 334 -7.82 0.59 6.40
N GLU A 335 -6.86 1.50 6.31
CA GLU A 335 -7.09 2.94 6.52
C GLU A 335 -8.14 3.51 5.57
N GLN A 336 -8.31 2.94 4.37
CA GLN A 336 -9.38 3.34 3.45
C GLN A 336 -10.76 3.11 4.08
N GLY A 337 -10.97 1.99 4.77
CA GLY A 337 -12.20 1.69 5.50
C GLY A 337 -12.36 2.60 6.72
N GLU A 338 -11.28 2.91 7.42
CA GLU A 338 -11.29 3.85 8.56
C GLU A 338 -11.60 5.30 8.13
N ASN A 339 -11.06 5.76 7.00
CA ASN A 339 -11.30 7.09 6.46
C ASN A 339 -12.80 7.32 6.15
N GLU A 340 -13.51 6.30 5.71
CA GLU A 340 -14.97 6.35 5.51
C GLU A 340 -15.74 6.52 6.83
N LEU A 341 -15.24 5.96 7.95
CA LEU A 341 -15.81 6.23 9.27
C LEU A 341 -15.62 7.70 9.65
N VAL A 342 -14.43 8.26 9.38
CA VAL A 342 -14.16 9.68 9.61
C VAL A 342 -15.09 10.57 8.78
N ALA A 343 -15.27 10.26 7.49
CA ALA A 343 -16.18 10.98 6.60
C ALA A 343 -17.65 10.91 7.06
N GLN A 344 -18.05 9.80 7.68
CA GLN A 344 -19.38 9.61 8.28
C GLN A 344 -19.50 10.21 9.70
N ASN A 345 -18.45 10.87 10.22
CA ASN A 345 -18.38 11.37 11.59
C ASN A 345 -18.56 10.28 12.68
N LYS A 346 -18.10 9.07 12.38
CA LYS A 346 -18.10 7.89 13.27
C LYS A 346 -16.75 7.72 13.98
N ILE A 347 -16.22 8.80 14.57
CA ILE A 347 -14.84 8.82 15.09
C ILE A 347 -14.62 7.79 16.21
N GLY A 348 -15.62 7.54 17.07
CA GLY A 348 -15.53 6.50 18.10
C GLY A 348 -15.38 5.07 17.58
N GLU A 349 -15.74 4.82 16.32
CA GLU A 349 -15.65 3.51 15.65
C GLU A 349 -14.30 3.33 14.92
N THR A 350 -13.41 4.34 14.95
CA THR A 350 -12.02 4.23 14.48
C THR A 350 -11.12 3.60 15.55
N TYR A 351 -9.88 3.25 15.19
CA TYR A 351 -9.10 2.28 15.96
C TYR A 351 -7.90 2.88 16.70
N VAL A 352 -7.43 2.15 17.72
CA VAL A 352 -6.15 2.34 18.41
C VAL A 352 -5.39 1.03 18.34
N GLY A 353 -4.12 1.08 17.92
CA GLY A 353 -3.25 -0.09 17.87
C GLY A 353 -2.54 -0.33 19.21
N PHE A 354 -2.48 -1.58 19.66
CA PHE A 354 -1.70 -2.00 20.82
C PHE A 354 -0.68 -3.09 20.49
N PRO A 355 0.52 -3.04 21.10
CA PRO A 355 1.57 -4.04 20.93
C PRO A 355 1.38 -5.23 21.88
N LEU A 356 0.42 -6.10 21.62
CA LEU A 356 0.22 -7.27 22.48
C LEU A 356 1.38 -8.24 22.34
N THR A 357 1.79 -8.86 23.45
CA THR A 357 2.83 -9.89 23.44
C THR A 357 2.43 -11.10 24.29
N TYR A 358 3.18 -12.19 24.16
CA TYR A 358 3.18 -13.24 25.17
C TYR A 358 3.82 -12.74 26.48
N ASP A 359 3.50 -13.43 27.57
CA ASP A 359 3.98 -13.07 28.90
C ASP A 359 5.51 -12.98 28.96
N GLY A 360 6.02 -11.86 29.48
CA GLY A 360 7.45 -11.63 29.67
C GLY A 360 8.23 -11.25 28.41
N VAL A 361 7.56 -11.11 27.26
CA VAL A 361 8.16 -10.68 26.00
C VAL A 361 8.08 -9.15 25.88
N LYS A 362 9.15 -8.53 25.37
CA LYS A 362 9.12 -7.11 24.99
C LYS A 362 8.68 -6.99 23.55
N ASP A 363 7.86 -5.99 23.27
CA ASP A 363 7.32 -5.75 21.94
C ASP A 363 8.36 -5.14 20.97
N HIS A 364 8.17 -5.43 19.68
CA HIS A 364 8.98 -4.92 18.56
C HIS A 364 8.08 -4.64 17.35
N TYR A 365 7.07 -3.79 17.54
CA TYR A 365 6.14 -3.41 16.49
C TYR A 365 6.60 -2.17 15.71
N LEU A 366 7.20 -1.19 16.40
CA LEU A 366 7.84 -0.07 15.73
C LEU A 366 9.14 -0.51 15.10
N ASP A 367 9.29 -0.23 13.82
CA ASP A 367 10.55 -0.31 13.09
C ASP A 367 11.09 1.08 12.81
N ARG A 368 12.41 1.18 12.60
CA ARG A 368 12.95 2.38 11.95
C ARG A 368 12.68 2.35 10.46
N ALA A 369 12.85 3.50 9.83
CA ALA A 369 12.83 3.67 8.38
C ALA A 369 13.49 2.51 7.61
N VAL A 370 12.73 1.88 6.73
CA VAL A 370 13.18 0.82 5.82
C VAL A 370 12.80 1.20 4.40
N ILE A 371 13.79 1.28 3.51
CA ILE A 371 13.51 1.41 2.08
C ILE A 371 12.73 0.19 1.58
N ASN A 372 11.61 0.43 0.91
CA ASN A 372 10.76 -0.63 0.38
C ASN A 372 11.20 -1.01 -1.04
N LEU A 373 12.00 -2.08 -1.16
CA LEU A 373 12.54 -2.55 -2.43
C LEU A 373 11.53 -3.27 -3.33
N ASN A 374 10.32 -3.55 -2.82
CA ASN A 374 9.27 -4.29 -3.50
C ASN A 374 8.18 -3.38 -4.09
N ASN A 375 8.35 -2.06 -4.05
CA ASN A 375 7.34 -1.11 -4.50
C ASN A 375 7.98 0.07 -5.25
N GLY A 376 7.16 0.82 -5.97
CA GLY A 376 7.58 1.92 -6.85
C GLY A 376 7.55 1.55 -8.33
N PHE A 377 8.11 2.43 -9.16
CA PHE A 377 8.09 2.27 -10.61
C PHE A 377 9.41 1.76 -11.18
N GLY A 378 9.28 0.92 -12.21
CA GLY A 378 10.34 0.64 -13.18
C GLY A 378 9.94 1.17 -14.55
N ILE A 379 10.93 1.29 -15.44
CA ILE A 379 10.70 1.67 -16.83
C ILE A 379 10.72 0.40 -17.68
N SER A 380 9.66 0.19 -18.46
CA SER A 380 9.59 -0.99 -19.32
C SER A 380 10.53 -0.88 -20.53
N LYS A 381 10.89 -2.02 -21.11
CA LYS A 381 11.65 -2.06 -22.38
C LYS A 381 10.91 -1.45 -23.57
N ASP A 382 9.59 -1.30 -23.47
CA ASP A 382 8.74 -0.76 -24.54
C ASP A 382 8.61 0.76 -24.47
N ALA A 383 9.07 1.35 -23.35
CA ALA A 383 9.02 2.79 -23.11
C ALA A 383 9.69 3.55 -24.25
N LYS A 384 8.95 4.48 -24.87
CA LYS A 384 9.42 5.17 -26.09
C LYS A 384 10.49 6.22 -25.81
N ASP A 385 10.48 6.80 -24.61
CA ASP A 385 11.44 7.82 -24.21
C ASP A 385 11.86 7.65 -22.73
N PRO A 386 12.70 6.63 -22.42
CA PRO A 386 13.13 6.36 -21.05
C PRO A 386 13.95 7.51 -20.44
N VAL A 387 14.65 8.29 -21.27
CA VAL A 387 15.38 9.49 -20.82
C VAL A 387 14.40 10.55 -20.33
N ARG A 388 13.34 10.81 -21.09
CA ARG A 388 12.33 11.80 -20.71
C ARG A 388 11.51 11.39 -19.49
N ILE A 389 11.29 10.09 -19.30
CA ILE A 389 10.65 9.53 -18.10
C ILE A 389 11.55 9.72 -16.88
N ILE A 390 12.85 9.42 -16.97
CA ILE A 390 13.76 9.65 -15.84
C ILE A 390 13.86 11.14 -15.48
N LYS A 391 13.97 12.03 -16.47
CA LYS A 391 13.96 13.49 -16.20
C LYS A 391 12.66 13.94 -15.52
N PHE A 392 11.53 13.35 -15.88
CA PHE A 392 10.25 13.62 -15.22
C PHE A 392 10.26 13.17 -13.76
N LEU A 393 10.66 11.93 -13.48
CA LEU A 393 10.73 11.41 -12.12
C LEU A 393 11.77 12.16 -11.27
N ASP A 394 12.86 12.61 -11.89
CA ASP A 394 13.87 13.47 -11.26
C ASP A 394 13.34 14.85 -10.91
N ALA A 395 12.55 15.46 -11.78
CA ALA A 395 11.86 16.71 -11.44
C ALA A 395 10.88 16.52 -10.27
N LEU A 396 10.13 15.41 -10.25
CA LEU A 396 9.15 15.16 -9.19
C LEU A 396 9.78 14.95 -7.81
N VAL A 397 11.03 14.48 -7.72
CA VAL A 397 11.71 14.28 -6.43
C VAL A 397 12.34 15.56 -5.88
N THR A 398 12.30 16.68 -6.62
CA THR A 398 12.73 17.98 -6.09
C THR A 398 11.82 18.46 -4.96
N GLU A 399 12.37 19.25 -4.02
CA GLU A 399 11.63 19.71 -2.85
C GLU A 399 10.33 20.48 -3.20
N ASP A 400 10.36 21.34 -4.22
CA ASP A 400 9.19 22.11 -4.66
C ASP A 400 8.05 21.21 -5.18
N TRP A 401 8.39 20.19 -5.97
CA TRP A 401 7.42 19.20 -6.42
C TRP A 401 6.96 18.30 -5.30
N GLN A 402 7.83 17.92 -4.37
CA GLN A 402 7.44 17.13 -3.20
C GLN A 402 6.48 17.92 -2.30
N LYS A 403 6.71 19.22 -2.06
CA LYS A 403 5.77 20.12 -1.38
C LYS A 403 4.43 20.17 -2.10
N THR A 404 4.45 20.33 -3.43
CA THR A 404 3.23 20.32 -4.26
C THR A 404 2.45 19.01 -4.14
N LEU A 405 3.13 17.86 -4.16
CA LEU A 405 2.49 16.54 -4.10
C LEU A 405 1.97 16.19 -2.70
N GLN A 406 2.65 16.64 -1.64
CA GLN A 406 2.33 16.25 -0.25
C GLN A 406 1.47 17.29 0.50
N TRP A 407 1.85 18.56 0.40
CA TRP A 407 1.17 19.68 1.07
C TRP A 407 0.14 20.36 0.17
N GLY A 408 0.43 20.43 -1.13
CA GLY A 408 -0.37 21.16 -2.13
C GLY A 408 0.23 22.52 -2.46
N GLU A 409 -0.62 23.47 -2.82
CA GLU A 409 -0.24 24.85 -3.15
C GLU A 409 -0.41 25.78 -1.93
N GLU A 410 0.61 26.59 -1.65
CA GLU A 410 0.59 27.57 -0.55
C GLU A 410 -0.55 28.60 -0.75
N GLY A 411 -1.27 28.93 0.33
CA GLY A 411 -2.43 29.81 0.31
C GLY A 411 -3.70 29.18 -0.27
N VAL A 412 -3.62 27.92 -0.71
CA VAL A 412 -4.75 27.14 -1.24
C VAL A 412 -4.99 25.92 -0.37
N ASP A 413 -3.99 25.06 -0.24
CA ASP A 413 -4.09 23.77 0.45
C ASP A 413 -3.46 23.78 1.86
N TYR A 414 -2.58 24.74 2.11
CA TYR A 414 -1.93 24.99 3.39
C TYR A 414 -1.48 26.45 3.47
N GLU A 415 -1.13 26.88 4.68
CA GLU A 415 -0.64 28.22 5.01
C GLU A 415 0.74 28.13 5.68
N VAL A 416 1.47 29.25 5.68
CA VAL A 416 2.77 29.39 6.34
C VAL A 416 2.67 30.43 7.44
N ASP A 417 3.07 30.07 8.66
CA ASP A 417 3.03 30.98 9.80
C ASP A 417 4.19 31.99 9.80
N ALA A 418 4.20 32.91 10.76
CA ALA A 418 5.25 33.92 10.89
C ALA A 418 6.67 33.35 11.15
N ASN A 419 6.77 32.07 11.54
CA ASN A 419 8.02 31.36 11.77
C ASN A 419 8.42 30.46 10.59
N GLY A 420 7.66 30.47 9.49
CA GLY A 420 7.89 29.62 8.33
C GLY A 420 7.36 28.19 8.48
N LYS A 421 6.48 27.92 9.47
CA LYS A 421 5.90 26.59 9.70
C LYS A 421 4.62 26.38 8.91
N PHE A 422 4.52 25.22 8.28
CA PHE A 422 3.35 24.84 7.49
C PHE A 422 2.21 24.40 8.42
N TYR A 423 1.01 24.88 8.14
CA TYR A 423 -0.21 24.49 8.84
C TYR A 423 -1.42 24.55 7.91
N ARG A 424 -2.55 24.01 8.33
CA ARG A 424 -3.82 24.14 7.60
C ARG A 424 -4.87 24.87 8.42
N THR A 425 -5.75 25.54 7.71
CA THR A 425 -7.04 25.98 8.27
C THR A 425 -7.97 24.78 8.46
N GLN A 426 -9.07 24.97 9.20
CA GLN A 426 -10.06 23.89 9.34
C GLN A 426 -10.70 23.52 8.00
N GLU A 427 -10.99 24.51 7.14
CA GLU A 427 -11.54 24.28 5.81
C GLU A 427 -10.61 23.42 4.95
N GLN A 428 -9.31 23.75 4.93
CA GLN A 428 -8.30 22.96 4.22
C GLN A 428 -8.23 21.53 4.80
N ARG A 429 -8.29 21.34 6.13
CA ARG A 429 -8.36 19.99 6.72
C ARG A 429 -9.60 19.22 6.29
N ASP A 430 -10.76 19.86 6.24
CA ASP A 430 -12.01 19.21 5.86
C ASP A 430 -11.97 18.79 4.37
N GLN A 431 -11.42 19.65 3.50
CA GLN A 431 -11.16 19.32 2.09
C GLN A 431 -10.21 18.12 1.94
N GLN A 432 -9.14 18.06 2.75
CA GLN A 432 -8.20 16.93 2.76
C GLN A 432 -8.80 15.65 3.36
N ASN A 433 -10.01 15.69 3.91
CA ASN A 433 -10.76 14.51 4.34
C ASN A 433 -11.89 14.13 3.36
N ASP A 434 -12.17 14.95 2.35
CA ASP A 434 -13.20 14.70 1.33
C ASP A 434 -12.60 13.91 0.14
N PRO A 435 -13.02 12.65 -0.09
CA PRO A 435 -12.52 11.84 -1.20
C PRO A 435 -12.79 12.46 -2.58
N THR A 436 -13.91 13.15 -2.76
CA THR A 436 -14.27 13.81 -4.02
C THR A 436 -13.34 14.97 -4.30
N TRP A 437 -13.04 15.76 -3.27
CA TRP A 437 -12.10 16.87 -3.38
C TRP A 437 -10.70 16.36 -3.74
N LYS A 438 -10.23 15.27 -3.13
CA LYS A 438 -8.92 14.68 -3.44
C LYS A 438 -8.79 14.27 -4.90
N LEU A 439 -9.81 13.59 -5.46
CA LEU A 439 -9.79 13.17 -6.87
C LEU A 439 -9.70 14.33 -7.86
N ALA A 440 -10.16 15.52 -7.46
CA ALA A 440 -10.09 16.74 -8.27
C ALA A 440 -8.86 17.61 -8.00
N ASN A 441 -8.15 17.43 -6.89
CA ASN A 441 -7.11 18.37 -6.46
C ASN A 441 -5.78 17.73 -6.04
N LYS A 442 -5.67 16.40 -6.01
CA LYS A 442 -4.44 15.71 -5.61
C LYS A 442 -3.97 14.70 -6.64
N ALA A 443 -2.67 14.40 -6.61
CA ALA A 443 -2.06 13.34 -7.40
C ALA A 443 -1.67 12.14 -6.51
N ASP A 444 -2.52 11.78 -5.54
CA ASP A 444 -2.22 10.75 -4.52
C ASP A 444 -1.81 9.40 -5.14
N ALA A 445 -2.44 9.00 -6.25
CA ALA A 445 -2.08 7.77 -6.96
C ALA A 445 -0.66 7.81 -7.56
N LEU A 446 -0.25 8.95 -8.12
CA LEU A 446 1.10 9.13 -8.66
C LEU A 446 2.11 9.22 -7.51
N TRP A 447 1.85 10.07 -6.52
CA TRP A 447 2.70 10.22 -5.33
C TRP A 447 2.88 8.90 -4.57
N GLY A 448 1.84 8.05 -4.56
CA GLY A 448 1.87 6.75 -3.93
C GLY A 448 2.83 5.76 -4.59
N TYR A 449 3.28 5.97 -5.83
CA TYR A 449 4.16 5.05 -6.58
C TYR A 449 5.44 5.71 -7.12
N ALA A 450 5.47 7.04 -7.25
CA ALA A 450 6.67 7.76 -7.63
C ALA A 450 7.67 7.86 -6.46
N PRO A 451 8.97 8.09 -6.75
CA PRO A 451 9.94 8.49 -5.74
C PRO A 451 9.43 9.67 -4.90
N LYS A 452 9.60 9.61 -3.58
CA LYS A 452 9.15 10.68 -2.69
C LYS A 452 10.03 10.84 -1.46
N MET A 453 10.04 12.06 -0.95
CA MET A 453 10.73 12.44 0.28
C MET A 453 9.86 12.15 1.49
N GLU A 454 10.46 11.51 2.50
CA GLU A 454 9.89 11.29 3.82
C GLU A 454 10.80 11.90 4.90
N GLY A 455 10.24 12.42 5.99
CA GLY A 455 11.01 13.10 7.06
C GLY A 455 10.76 14.60 7.05
N THR A 456 11.80 15.42 6.86
CA THR A 456 11.69 16.88 6.75
C THR A 456 12.34 17.43 5.48
N TYR A 457 11.80 18.54 5.00
CA TYR A 457 12.38 19.40 3.98
C TYR A 457 13.56 20.22 4.52
N SER A 458 14.29 20.90 3.62
CA SER A 458 15.44 21.73 3.97
C SER A 458 15.09 22.95 4.86
N ASP A 459 13.84 23.40 4.83
CA ASP A 459 13.30 24.44 5.71
C ASP A 459 12.86 23.94 7.10
N GLY A 460 13.00 22.64 7.35
CA GLY A 460 12.66 21.99 8.62
C GLY A 460 11.15 21.78 8.83
N ASN A 461 10.32 21.94 7.81
CA ASN A 461 8.94 21.43 7.83
C ASN A 461 8.93 19.94 7.50
N ALA A 462 7.96 19.21 8.06
CA ALA A 462 7.79 17.81 7.72
C ALA A 462 7.36 17.66 6.26
N THR A 463 7.77 16.56 5.62
CA THR A 463 7.43 16.29 4.22
C THR A 463 5.92 16.15 4.01
N GLY A 464 5.19 15.74 5.05
CA GLY A 464 3.74 15.69 5.03
C GLY A 464 3.10 16.20 6.34
N PRO A 465 1.80 16.55 6.29
CA PRO A 465 1.05 17.14 7.40
C PRO A 465 0.98 16.25 8.65
N GLY A 466 0.93 14.92 8.49
CA GLY A 466 0.93 13.99 9.63
C GLY A 466 2.26 13.95 10.39
N GLY A 467 3.37 14.28 9.73
CA GLY A 467 4.70 14.40 10.34
C GLY A 467 4.97 15.78 10.94
N GLN A 468 4.10 16.77 10.70
CA GLN A 468 4.26 18.12 11.21
C GLN A 468 3.62 18.19 12.60
N PRO A 469 4.38 18.31 13.71
CA PRO A 469 3.83 18.08 15.05
C PRO A 469 2.63 18.97 15.40
N ASP A 470 2.73 20.27 15.13
CA ASP A 470 1.66 21.23 15.44
C ASP A 470 0.43 21.03 14.56
N GLU A 471 0.61 20.72 13.26
CA GLU A 471 -0.51 20.44 12.35
C GLU A 471 -1.17 19.09 12.68
N PHE A 472 -0.38 18.06 12.97
CA PHE A 472 -0.90 16.78 13.46
C PHE A 472 -1.80 17.02 14.67
N TYR A 473 -1.31 17.74 15.68
CA TYR A 473 -2.08 18.10 16.86
C TYR A 473 -3.35 18.89 16.58
N ALA A 474 -3.28 19.85 15.66
CA ALA A 474 -4.42 20.64 15.23
C ALA A 474 -5.46 19.79 14.47
N SER A 475 -5.01 18.75 13.76
CA SER A 475 -5.85 17.85 12.96
C SER A 475 -6.62 16.80 13.77
N LEU A 476 -6.13 16.48 14.99
CA LEU A 476 -6.76 15.49 15.88
C LEU A 476 -8.22 15.85 16.16
N LYS A 477 -9.11 14.86 15.98
CA LYS A 477 -10.52 14.99 16.35
C LYS A 477 -10.68 14.98 17.88
N PRO A 478 -11.79 15.49 18.45
CA PRO A 478 -12.00 15.51 19.89
C PRO A 478 -11.84 14.13 20.55
N GLU A 479 -12.33 13.08 19.90
CA GLU A 479 -12.20 11.69 20.36
C GLU A 479 -10.75 11.19 20.33
N ASP A 480 -9.95 11.63 19.36
CA ASP A 480 -8.52 11.30 19.31
C ASP A 480 -7.76 11.95 20.46
N LYS A 481 -8.07 13.22 20.75
CA LYS A 481 -7.50 13.95 21.88
C LYS A 481 -7.88 13.29 23.20
N GLU A 482 -9.14 12.89 23.34
CA GLU A 482 -9.62 12.17 24.53
C GLU A 482 -8.84 10.88 24.76
N VAL A 483 -8.56 10.10 23.70
CA VAL A 483 -7.73 8.90 23.77
C VAL A 483 -6.32 9.27 24.23
N LEU A 484 -5.63 10.15 23.51
CA LEU A 484 -4.24 10.52 23.82
C LEU A 484 -4.11 11.07 25.25
N ASP A 485 -5.03 11.92 25.68
CA ASP A 485 -5.05 12.47 27.05
C ASP A 485 -5.28 11.38 28.11
N ALA A 486 -6.17 10.41 27.85
CA ALA A 486 -6.45 9.31 28.78
C ALA A 486 -5.21 8.43 29.04
N TYR A 487 -4.35 8.26 28.03
CA TYR A 487 -3.09 7.51 28.15
C TYR A 487 -1.88 8.41 28.45
N GLN A 488 -2.07 9.72 28.60
CA GLN A 488 -1.01 10.72 28.78
C GLN A 488 0.02 10.72 27.62
N HIS A 489 -0.45 10.40 26.42
CA HIS A 489 0.34 10.36 25.21
C HIS A 489 0.24 11.64 24.40
N LYS A 490 1.25 11.88 23.58
CA LYS A 490 1.35 12.98 22.64
C LYS A 490 1.22 12.54 21.19
N THR A 491 1.63 11.31 20.88
CA THR A 491 1.54 10.72 19.55
C THR A 491 1.07 9.29 19.63
N TRP A 492 0.61 8.74 18.50
CA TRP A 492 0.18 7.34 18.43
C TRP A 492 1.34 6.35 18.61
N SER A 493 2.58 6.76 18.32
CA SER A 493 3.75 5.89 18.49
C SER A 493 4.10 5.62 19.96
N GLU A 494 3.64 6.46 20.90
CA GLU A 494 3.93 6.27 22.34
C GLU A 494 3.19 5.08 22.97
N PHE A 495 2.23 4.48 22.26
CA PHE A 495 1.62 3.21 22.65
C PHE A 495 2.55 2.01 22.52
N PHE A 496 3.69 2.18 21.84
CA PHE A 496 4.61 1.11 21.46
C PHE A 496 5.99 1.29 22.11
N SER A 497 6.75 0.21 22.26
CA SER A 497 8.16 0.34 22.63
C SER A 497 8.94 1.06 21.53
N PRO A 498 9.92 1.92 21.87
CA PRO A 498 10.80 2.53 20.88
C PRO A 498 11.54 1.47 20.04
N ALA A 499 11.55 1.69 18.73
CA ALA A 499 12.25 0.83 17.78
C ALA A 499 13.77 0.78 18.06
N PRO A 500 14.38 -0.42 18.18
CA PRO A 500 15.84 -0.53 18.15
C PRO A 500 16.40 -0.15 16.78
N GLU A 501 17.72 -0.13 16.63
CA GLU A 501 18.32 -0.05 15.29
C GLU A 501 17.92 -1.26 14.46
N ASN A 502 17.50 -1.05 13.21
CA ASN A 502 17.22 -2.14 12.29
C ASN A 502 18.54 -2.89 12.02
N PRO A 503 18.56 -4.23 12.18
CA PRO A 503 19.68 -5.03 11.69
C PRO A 503 19.90 -4.77 10.20
N VAL A 504 21.16 -4.81 9.75
CA VAL A 504 21.48 -4.45 8.36
C VAL A 504 20.73 -5.28 7.32
N TYR A 505 20.37 -6.54 7.62
CA TYR A 505 19.64 -7.40 6.68
C TYR A 505 18.14 -7.11 6.61
N TYR A 506 17.60 -6.40 7.61
CA TYR A 506 16.17 -6.21 7.81
C TYR A 506 15.56 -5.43 6.63
N PRO A 507 14.37 -5.81 6.14
CA PRO A 507 13.51 -6.92 6.59
C PRO A 507 13.52 -8.13 5.65
N ALA A 508 13.25 -9.31 6.19
CA ALA A 508 13.24 -10.57 5.42
C ALA A 508 12.09 -10.68 4.41
N TRP A 509 10.94 -10.02 4.63
CA TRP A 509 9.82 -10.04 3.67
C TRP A 509 10.13 -9.40 2.32
N GLN A 510 11.22 -8.60 2.23
CA GLN A 510 11.72 -8.05 0.97
C GLN A 510 12.61 -9.03 0.18
N ILE A 511 12.87 -10.24 0.69
CA ILE A 511 13.72 -11.20 -0.02
C ILE A 511 12.91 -11.86 -1.14
N ASP A 512 13.38 -11.70 -2.37
CA ASP A 512 12.76 -12.27 -3.55
C ASP A 512 12.93 -13.80 -3.59
N LEU A 513 11.90 -14.46 -4.11
CA LEU A 513 11.94 -15.88 -4.42
C LEU A 513 11.94 -16.05 -5.94
N ILE A 514 13.03 -16.62 -6.46
CA ILE A 514 13.16 -16.90 -7.90
C ILE A 514 12.02 -17.82 -8.34
N ASP A 515 11.26 -17.38 -9.34
CA ASP A 515 10.13 -18.13 -9.87
C ASP A 515 10.53 -19.54 -10.33
N GLY A 516 9.77 -20.53 -9.89
CA GLY A 516 10.04 -21.95 -10.20
C GLY A 516 11.18 -22.59 -9.40
N SER A 517 11.89 -21.84 -8.55
CA SER A 517 12.86 -22.42 -7.61
C SER A 517 12.18 -23.27 -6.53
N ASP A 518 12.92 -24.18 -5.91
CA ASP A 518 12.43 -24.98 -4.77
C ASP A 518 11.90 -24.10 -3.63
N ALA A 519 12.53 -22.95 -3.39
CA ALA A 519 12.09 -21.99 -2.38
C ALA A 519 10.74 -21.35 -2.72
N SER A 520 10.54 -20.92 -3.98
CA SER A 520 9.27 -20.37 -4.46
C SER A 520 8.15 -21.42 -4.42
N VAL A 521 8.44 -22.66 -4.83
CA VAL A 521 7.50 -23.79 -4.75
C VAL A 521 7.13 -24.10 -3.29
N ALA A 522 8.12 -24.14 -2.39
CA ALA A 522 7.88 -24.35 -0.97
C ALA A 522 7.02 -23.25 -0.37
N ASN A 523 7.31 -21.97 -0.66
CA ASN A 523 6.51 -20.83 -0.21
C ASN A 523 5.04 -20.96 -0.66
N LYS A 524 4.81 -21.25 -1.94
CA LYS A 524 3.45 -21.47 -2.45
C LYS A 524 2.74 -22.62 -1.72
N GLN A 525 3.42 -23.75 -1.52
CA GLN A 525 2.84 -24.89 -0.79
C GLN A 525 2.52 -24.55 0.67
N MET A 526 3.36 -23.73 1.33
CA MET A 526 3.13 -23.25 2.69
C MET A 526 1.89 -22.35 2.75
N THR A 527 1.76 -21.39 1.82
CA THR A 527 0.56 -20.55 1.70
C THR A 527 -0.69 -21.40 1.43
N ASP A 528 -0.64 -22.31 0.46
CA ASP A 528 -1.76 -23.20 0.12
C ASP A 528 -2.19 -24.07 1.33
N ALA A 529 -1.23 -24.58 2.12
CA ALA A 529 -1.52 -25.32 3.34
C ALA A 529 -2.15 -24.42 4.41
N THR A 530 -1.61 -23.22 4.63
CA THR A 530 -2.09 -22.24 5.61
C THR A 530 -3.54 -21.85 5.32
N LEU A 531 -3.83 -21.42 4.09
CA LEU A 531 -5.19 -21.02 3.67
C LEU A 531 -6.18 -22.18 3.64
N LYS A 532 -5.71 -23.42 3.54
CA LYS A 532 -6.58 -24.61 3.59
C LYS A 532 -6.91 -25.08 5.00
N TYR A 533 -5.94 -25.06 5.91
CA TYR A 533 -6.06 -25.72 7.21
C TYR A 533 -6.33 -24.76 8.36
N LEU A 534 -5.80 -23.53 8.36
CA LEU A 534 -6.06 -22.58 9.45
C LEU A 534 -7.54 -22.21 9.56
N PRO A 535 -8.27 -21.89 8.47
CA PRO A 535 -9.71 -21.66 8.57
C PRO A 535 -10.44 -22.85 9.19
N LYS A 536 -10.05 -24.09 8.83
CA LYS A 536 -10.66 -25.29 9.42
C LYS A 536 -10.34 -25.45 10.90
N ALA A 537 -9.11 -25.18 11.32
CA ALA A 537 -8.70 -25.26 12.72
C ALA A 537 -9.47 -24.23 13.55
N ILE A 538 -9.49 -22.98 13.10
CA ILE A 538 -10.19 -21.87 13.76
C ILE A 538 -11.70 -22.15 13.84
N MET A 539 -12.33 -22.62 12.75
CA MET A 539 -13.76 -22.89 12.71
C MET A 539 -14.18 -24.23 13.36
N SER A 540 -13.22 -25.07 13.75
CA SER A 540 -13.51 -26.38 14.34
C SER A 540 -14.12 -26.24 15.74
N LYS A 541 -14.76 -27.31 16.24
CA LYS A 541 -15.13 -27.37 17.65
C LYS A 541 -13.87 -27.38 18.53
N PRO A 542 -13.91 -26.85 19.77
CA PRO A 542 -12.73 -26.76 20.62
C PRO A 542 -12.04 -28.10 20.89
N ASP A 543 -12.81 -29.21 20.96
CA ASP A 543 -12.33 -30.58 21.15
C ASP A 543 -11.72 -31.21 19.88
N LYS A 544 -11.84 -30.54 18.72
CA LYS A 544 -11.30 -30.96 17.43
C LYS A 544 -10.11 -30.14 16.96
N PHE A 545 -9.86 -28.98 17.58
CA PHE A 545 -8.77 -28.09 17.22
C PHE A 545 -7.43 -28.82 17.08
N ASP A 546 -7.01 -29.58 18.10
CA ASP A 546 -5.69 -30.23 18.09
C ASP A 546 -5.56 -31.25 16.95
N SER A 547 -6.64 -31.97 16.62
CA SER A 547 -6.65 -32.90 15.49
C SER A 547 -6.47 -32.17 14.16
N VAL A 548 -7.13 -31.03 13.96
CA VAL A 548 -7.01 -30.25 12.71
C VAL A 548 -5.67 -29.52 12.64
N TRP A 549 -5.15 -29.06 13.79
CA TRP A 549 -3.80 -28.52 13.90
C TRP A 549 -2.74 -29.56 13.52
N ASP A 550 -2.88 -30.80 13.98
CA ASP A 550 -1.96 -31.88 13.62
C ASP A 550 -2.02 -32.19 12.11
N GLU A 551 -3.20 -32.09 11.47
CA GLU A 551 -3.30 -32.18 10.01
C GLU A 551 -2.51 -31.06 9.30
N TYR A 552 -2.57 -29.84 9.82
CA TYR A 552 -1.82 -28.69 9.32
C TYR A 552 -0.31 -28.91 9.43
N VAL A 553 0.16 -29.27 10.62
CA VAL A 553 1.58 -29.59 10.89
C VAL A 553 2.06 -30.73 9.99
N ASN A 554 1.25 -31.77 9.81
CA ASN A 554 1.59 -32.90 8.94
C ASN A 554 1.56 -32.55 7.44
N ALA A 555 0.80 -31.55 7.02
CA ALA A 555 0.89 -30.99 5.67
C ALA A 555 2.22 -30.27 5.47
N TYR A 556 2.64 -29.44 6.44
CA TYR A 556 3.92 -28.74 6.42
C TYR A 556 5.13 -29.67 6.39
N LYS A 557 5.10 -30.79 7.13
CA LYS A 557 6.17 -31.80 7.10
C LYS A 557 6.44 -32.42 5.71
N LYS A 558 5.50 -32.28 4.77
CA LYS A 558 5.64 -32.77 3.39
C LYS A 558 6.19 -31.71 2.43
N ILE A 559 6.34 -30.47 2.90
CA ILE A 559 6.83 -29.33 2.12
C ILE A 559 8.33 -29.22 2.32
N ASN A 560 9.07 -28.84 1.28
CA ASN A 560 10.50 -28.54 1.39
C ASN A 560 10.75 -27.16 2.03
N VAL A 561 10.28 -26.98 3.28
CA VAL A 561 10.43 -25.72 4.04
C VAL A 561 11.90 -25.29 4.12
N LYS A 562 12.81 -26.26 4.21
CA LYS A 562 14.25 -26.01 4.23
C LYS A 562 14.74 -25.25 3.00
N ALA A 563 14.22 -25.51 1.80
CA ALA A 563 14.62 -24.75 0.61
C ALA A 563 14.23 -23.27 0.69
N TYR A 564 13.06 -22.97 1.30
CA TYR A 564 12.65 -21.60 1.58
C TYR A 564 13.58 -20.94 2.60
N GLU A 565 13.79 -21.58 3.76
CA GLU A 565 14.70 -21.07 4.80
C GLU A 565 16.14 -20.88 4.28
N ASP A 566 16.66 -21.80 3.46
CA ASP A 566 18.00 -21.70 2.88
C ASP A 566 18.11 -20.49 1.93
N ARG A 567 17.07 -20.19 1.13
CA ARG A 567 17.04 -18.99 0.28
C ARG A 567 17.03 -17.72 1.12
N ILE A 568 16.15 -17.63 2.12
CA ILE A 568 16.04 -16.47 3.01
C ILE A 568 17.37 -16.24 3.74
N ASN A 569 17.94 -17.29 4.35
CA ASN A 569 19.20 -17.20 5.07
C ASN A 569 20.38 -16.82 4.17
N SER A 570 20.47 -17.39 2.96
CA SER A 570 21.51 -17.02 2.00
C SER A 570 21.46 -15.53 1.66
N GLN A 571 20.25 -15.00 1.44
CA GLN A 571 20.06 -13.58 1.13
C GLN A 571 20.31 -12.67 2.33
N ILE A 572 19.92 -13.08 3.56
CA ILE A 572 20.30 -12.36 4.78
C ILE A 572 21.82 -12.23 4.88
N GLN A 573 22.57 -13.32 4.68
CA GLN A 573 24.04 -13.29 4.74
C GLN A 573 24.64 -12.44 3.62
N TRP A 574 24.06 -12.48 2.41
CA TRP A 574 24.47 -11.59 1.31
C TRP A 574 24.25 -10.12 1.65
N ARG A 575 23.10 -9.74 2.21
CA ARG A 575 22.80 -8.36 2.64
C ARG A 575 23.77 -7.89 3.72
N ILE A 576 24.07 -8.72 4.72
CA ILE A 576 25.06 -8.41 5.76
C ILE A 576 26.42 -8.04 5.15
N GLN A 577 26.84 -8.75 4.09
CA GLN A 577 28.12 -8.50 3.43
C GLN A 577 28.10 -7.28 2.50
N ASN A 578 27.00 -7.06 1.78
CA ASN A 578 26.96 -6.10 0.66
C ASN A 578 26.28 -4.76 1.02
N TRP A 579 25.40 -4.72 2.01
CA TRP A 579 24.74 -3.47 2.44
C TRP A 579 25.53 -2.71 3.49
N THR A 580 26.53 -3.33 4.12
CA THR A 580 27.45 -2.70 5.08
C THR A 580 28.60 -1.94 4.40
N SER A 581 28.71 -1.99 3.07
CA SER A 581 29.84 -1.47 2.31
C SER A 581 29.49 -0.18 1.55
N ASN A 582 29.75 0.97 2.16
CA ASN A 582 30.49 2.13 1.63
C ASN A 582 30.41 3.32 2.60
#